data_AF-A0A497NDL1-F1
#
_entry.id   AF-A0A497NDL1-F1
#
_cell.length_a   1.000
_cell.length_b   1.000
_cell.length_c   1.000
_cell.angle_alpha   90.00
_cell.angle_beta   90.00
_cell.angle_gamma   90.00
#
_symmetry.space_group_name_H-M   'P 1'
#
loop_
_entity.id
_entity.type
_entity.pdbx_description
1 polymer ?
#
loop_
_entity_poly.entity_id
_entity_poly.type
_entity_poly.pdbx_seq_one_letter_code
_entity_poly.pdbx_strand_id
1 'polypeptide(L)'
;RSDKVRMQAASALEVAGRCEVVKVERFEGETFDDVVLRVAKEMGCAVATNDREMRRRLRHEGIPVVYLRGRSRLEVDGYIP
;
A
#
# COMPACT_ATOMS: atom_id res chain seq x y z
N ARG A 1 11.82 23.40 3.09
CA ARG A 1 11.85 21.90 3.14
C ARG A 1 13.31 21.48 3.26
N SER A 2 13.65 20.55 4.16
CA SER A 2 15.05 20.08 4.38
C SER A 2 15.55 19.22 3.22
N ASP A 3 16.84 19.28 2.92
CA ASP A 3 17.51 18.47 1.88
C ASP A 3 17.29 16.96 2.06
N LYS A 4 17.20 16.49 3.30
CA LYS A 4 16.92 15.08 3.62
C LYS A 4 15.59 14.58 3.04
N VAL A 5 14.53 15.39 3.14
CA VAL A 5 13.20 15.02 2.62
C VAL A 5 13.23 14.95 1.10
N ARG A 6 13.97 15.86 0.44
CA ARG A 6 14.14 15.83 -1.01
C ARG A 6 14.85 14.55 -1.46
N MET A 7 15.94 14.17 -0.80
CA MET A 7 16.67 12.94 -1.10
C MET A 7 15.80 11.68 -0.90
N GLN A 8 15.04 11.62 0.19
CA GLN A 8 14.13 10.51 0.46
C GLN A 8 13.02 10.40 -0.59
N ALA A 9 12.42 11.53 -0.99
CA ALA A 9 11.40 11.55 -2.03
C ALA A 9 11.96 11.14 -3.40
N ALA A 10 13.17 11.56 -3.75
CA ALA A 10 13.82 11.16 -4.99
C ALA A 10 14.07 9.65 -5.04
N SER A 11 14.57 9.07 -3.94
CA SER A 11 14.77 7.61 -3.84
C SER A 11 13.44 6.84 -3.89
N ALA A 12 12.39 7.34 -3.22
CA ALA A 12 11.06 6.74 -3.30
C ALA A 12 10.49 6.77 -4.73
N LEU A 13 10.70 7.87 -5.45
CA LEU A 13 10.25 8.02 -6.83
C LEU A 13 10.98 7.05 -7.78
N GLU A 14 12.28 6.85 -7.59
CA GLU A 14 13.05 5.88 -8.38
C GLU A 14 12.51 4.44 -8.19
N VAL A 15 12.19 4.06 -6.95
CA VAL A 15 11.60 2.75 -6.65
C VAL A 15 10.21 2.64 -7.28
N ALA A 16 9.35 3.65 -7.12
CA ALA A 16 8.01 3.65 -7.68
C ALA A 16 8.01 3.60 -9.22
N GLY A 17 9.02 4.19 -9.88
CA GLY A 17 9.18 4.14 -11.32
C GLY A 17 9.46 2.74 -11.89
N ARG A 18 9.76 1.75 -11.04
CA ARG A 18 9.93 0.34 -11.43
C ARG A 18 8.63 -0.46 -11.34
N CYS A 19 7.55 0.14 -10.86
CA CYS A 19 6.24 -0.49 -10.71
C CYS A 19 5.35 -0.22 -11.93
N GLU A 20 4.37 -1.10 -12.14
CA GLU A 20 3.29 -0.84 -13.09
C GLU A 20 2.27 0.14 -12.51
N VAL A 21 1.77 1.05 -13.35
CA VAL A 21 0.73 2.00 -12.96
C VAL A 21 -0.65 1.44 -13.35
N VAL A 22 -1.42 1.04 -12.36
CA VAL A 22 -2.83 0.67 -12.54
C VAL A 22 -3.67 1.95 -12.51
N LYS A 23 -4.25 2.31 -13.65
CA LYS A 23 -5.14 3.47 -13.75
C LYS A 23 -6.52 3.09 -13.22
N VAL A 24 -6.97 3.80 -12.20
CA VAL A 24 -8.27 3.58 -11.56
C VAL A 24 -8.99 4.91 -11.40
N GLU A 25 -10.31 4.87 -11.55
CA GLU A 25 -11.15 6.01 -11.20
C GLU A 25 -11.53 5.95 -9.73
N ARG A 26 -11.64 7.13 -9.13
CA ARG A 26 -12.18 7.31 -7.78
C ARG A 26 -13.65 7.62 -7.89
N PHE A 27 -14.48 6.86 -7.20
CA PHE A 27 -15.92 7.12 -7.15
C PHE A 27 -16.27 8.27 -6.21
N GLU A 28 -17.46 8.83 -6.38
CA GLU A 28 -17.94 9.92 -5.52
C GLU A 28 -18.00 9.43 -4.06
N GLY A 29 -17.46 10.24 -3.14
CA GLY A 29 -17.39 9.90 -1.72
C GLY A 29 -16.23 8.98 -1.30
N GLU A 30 -15.48 8.37 -2.23
CA GLU A 30 -14.33 7.52 -1.85
C GLU A 30 -13.13 8.35 -1.36
N THR A 31 -12.51 7.91 -0.27
CA THR A 31 -11.15 8.31 0.09
C THR A 31 -10.13 7.53 -0.74
N PHE A 32 -8.86 7.97 -0.77
CA PHE A 32 -7.81 7.19 -1.46
C PHE A 32 -7.61 5.79 -0.84
N ASP A 33 -7.79 5.66 0.48
CA ASP A 33 -7.72 4.35 1.14
C ASP A 33 -8.87 3.44 0.70
N ASP A 34 -10.07 4.00 0.48
CA ASP A 34 -11.22 3.25 -0.03
C ASP A 34 -10.96 2.74 -1.45
N VAL A 35 -10.35 3.57 -2.31
CA VAL A 35 -9.91 3.15 -3.66
C VAL A 35 -8.95 1.97 -3.57
N VAL A 36 -7.93 2.05 -2.71
CA VAL A 36 -6.95 0.95 -2.56
C VAL A 36 -7.63 -0.32 -2.05
N LEU A 37 -8.52 -0.22 -1.07
CA LEU A 37 -9.28 -1.37 -0.54
C LEU A 37 -10.13 -2.03 -1.63
N ARG A 38 -10.92 -1.24 -2.36
CA ARG A 38 -11.77 -1.73 -3.44
C ARG A 38 -10.95 -2.38 -4.54
N VAL A 39 -9.94 -1.69 -5.05
CA VAL A 39 -9.09 -2.18 -6.15
C VAL A 39 -8.34 -3.45 -5.73
N ALA A 40 -7.81 -3.52 -4.50
CA ALA A 40 -7.14 -4.71 -4.02
C ALA A 40 -8.10 -5.92 -3.92
N LYS A 41 -9.34 -5.69 -3.49
CA LYS A 41 -10.38 -6.71 -3.43
C LYS A 41 -10.79 -7.20 -4.83
N GLU A 42 -11.00 -6.27 -5.77
CA GLU A 42 -11.36 -6.57 -7.17
C GLU A 42 -10.26 -7.35 -7.88
N MET A 43 -8.99 -6.98 -7.65
CA MET A 43 -7.83 -7.63 -8.26
C MET A 43 -7.38 -8.90 -7.51
N GLY A 44 -7.89 -9.17 -6.31
CA GLY A 44 -7.45 -10.27 -5.46
C GLY A 44 -5.97 -10.18 -5.06
N CYS A 45 -5.45 -8.96 -4.86
CA CYS A 45 -4.03 -8.73 -4.63
C CYS A 45 -3.72 -8.31 -3.19
N ALA A 46 -2.47 -8.53 -2.76
CA ALA A 46 -1.98 -8.07 -1.47
C ALA A 46 -1.68 -6.56 -1.51
N VAL A 47 -1.84 -5.88 -0.38
CA VAL A 47 -1.51 -4.46 -0.24
C VAL A 47 -0.26 -4.26 0.60
N ALA A 48 0.70 -3.48 0.11
CA ALA A 48 1.89 -3.10 0.89
C ALA A 48 1.65 -1.76 1.61
N THR A 49 1.49 -1.77 2.93
CA THR A 49 1.32 -0.55 3.72
C THR A 49 1.80 -0.69 5.17
N ASN A 50 2.47 0.36 5.66
CA ASN A 50 2.86 0.45 7.07
C ASN A 50 1.80 1.13 7.94
N ASP A 51 0.73 1.66 7.34
CA ASP A 51 -0.35 2.29 8.09
C ASP A 51 -1.11 1.24 8.92
N ARG A 52 -1.22 1.48 10.23
CA ARG A 52 -1.80 0.52 11.16
C ARG A 52 -3.32 0.40 11.00
N GLU A 53 -4.00 1.49 10.70
CA GLU A 53 -5.45 1.51 10.53
C GLU A 53 -5.82 0.82 9.22
N MET A 54 -5.14 1.16 8.13
CA MET A 54 -5.35 0.52 6.83
C MET A 54 -5.07 -0.99 6.90
N ARG A 55 -3.99 -1.40 7.58
CA ARG A 55 -3.72 -2.82 7.86
C ARG A 55 -4.85 -3.53 8.58
N ARG A 56 -5.54 -2.87 9.51
CA ARG A 56 -6.69 -3.47 10.22
C ARG A 56 -7.88 -3.60 9.27
N ARG A 57 -8.16 -2.57 8.49
CA ARG A 57 -9.24 -2.55 7.49
C ARG A 57 -9.05 -3.63 6.43
N LEU A 58 -7.86 -3.72 5.83
CA LEU A 58 -7.52 -4.74 4.82
C LEU A 58 -7.72 -6.16 5.35
N ARG A 59 -7.27 -6.45 6.58
CA ARG A 59 -7.44 -7.77 7.20
C ARG A 59 -8.89 -8.09 7.53
N HIS A 60 -9.68 -7.09 7.92
CA HIS A 60 -11.12 -7.26 8.11
C HIS A 60 -11.82 -7.67 6.80
N GLU A 61 -11.35 -7.13 5.67
CA GLU A 61 -11.82 -7.46 4.33
C GLU A 61 -11.20 -8.76 3.75
N GLY A 62 -10.35 -9.47 4.51
CA GLY A 62 -9.68 -10.69 4.05
C GLY A 62 -8.57 -10.46 3.02
N ILE A 63 -8.08 -9.23 2.88
CA ILE A 63 -7.03 -8.86 1.93
C ILE A 63 -5.65 -9.05 2.58
N PRO A 64 -4.73 -9.83 1.98
CA PRO A 64 -3.37 -10.00 2.51
C PRO A 64 -2.61 -8.67 2.55
N VAL A 65 -1.77 -8.50 3.57
CA VAL A 65 -1.03 -7.25 3.78
C VAL A 65 0.46 -7.50 3.92
N VAL A 66 1.27 -6.70 3.23
CA VAL A 66 2.73 -6.67 3.37
C VAL A 66 3.15 -5.40 4.12
N TYR A 67 4.02 -5.51 5.13
CA TYR A 67 4.49 -4.35 5.88
C TYR A 67 5.92 -4.52 6.40
N LEU A 68 6.58 -3.41 6.71
CA LEU A 68 7.91 -3.40 7.31
C LEU A 68 7.83 -3.56 8.84
N ARG A 69 8.34 -4.67 9.36
CA ARG A 69 8.58 -4.86 10.80
C ARG A 69 10.01 -4.51 11.16
N GLY A 70 10.18 -3.83 12.31
CA GLY A 70 11.50 -3.49 12.83
C GLY A 70 12.34 -2.64 11.86
N ARG A 71 11.68 -1.90 10.95
CA ARG A 71 12.30 -1.04 9.93
C ARG A 71 13.26 -1.75 8.96
N SER A 72 13.23 -3.07 8.89
CA SER A 72 14.24 -3.83 8.13
C SER A 72 13.73 -5.13 7.51
N ARG A 73 12.58 -5.65 7.94
CA ARG A 73 12.04 -6.93 7.46
C ARG A 73 10.65 -6.74 6.90
N LEU A 74 10.37 -7.34 5.74
CA LEU A 74 9.00 -7.42 5.22
C LEU A 74 8.30 -8.62 5.85
N GLU A 75 7.08 -8.40 6.32
CA GLU A 75 6.18 -9.45 6.80
C GLU A 75 4.91 -9.47 5.98
N VAL A 76 4.35 -10.66 5.82
CA VAL A 76 3.08 -10.90 5.16
C VAL A 76 2.09 -11.40 6.22
N ASP A 77 0.91 -10.79 6.27
CA ASP A 77 -0.20 -11.19 7.14
C ASP A 77 -1.43 -11.50 6.25
N GLY A 78 -2.18 -12.56 6.58
CA GLY A 78 -3.38 -12.96 5.85
C GLY A 78 -3.16 -13.74 4.55
N TYR A 79 -1.96 -14.25 4.27
CA TYR A 79 -1.70 -15.16 3.14
C TYR A 79 -1.57 -16.61 3.61
N ILE A 80 -2.39 -17.51 3.06
CA ILE A 80 -2.29 -18.96 3.25
C ILE A 80 -1.77 -19.56 1.94
N PRO A 81 -0.57 -20.16 1.91
CA PRO A 81 0.00 -20.79 0.72
C PRO A 81 -0.82 -21.95 0.16
#